data_AF-A0AAU0F5F4-F1
#
_entry.id   AF-A0AAU0F5F4-F1
#
_cell.length_a   1.000
_cell.length_b   1.000
_cell.length_c   1.000
_cell.angle_alpha   90.00
_cell.angle_beta   90.00
_cell.angle_gamma   90.00
#
_symmetry.space_group_name_H-M   'P 1'
#
loop_
_entity.id
_entity.type
_entity.pdbx_description
1 polymer ?
#
loop_
_entity_poly.entity_id
_entity_poly.type
_entity_poly.pdbx_seq_one_letter_code
_entity_poly.pdbx_strand_id
1 'polypeptide(L)'
;MWVIKNKLLKQIFNILFLWFGITLGFAQQYPIRLIPVMLPPYSLKLGEYATSTDNKLQLQVLMTDLQQPSHQVAIKFFLEGGTTNTPIASSAPFIQGYNPFTLFPGQQITLSNVDLRSLFALDNLSGIDPLSYSKALPGRCL
;
A
#
# COMPACT_ATOMS: atom_id res chain seq x y z
N MET A 1 1.33 -30.91 50.12
CA MET A 1 1.19 -29.54 49.56
C MET A 1 2.38 -29.11 48.68
N TRP A 2 3.64 -29.40 49.03
CA TRP A 2 4.84 -28.85 48.34
C TRP A 2 5.10 -29.43 46.93
N VAL A 3 4.93 -30.74 46.73
CA VAL A 3 5.18 -31.41 45.43
C VAL A 3 4.23 -30.93 44.31
N ILE A 4 2.98 -30.60 44.66
CA ILE A 4 1.95 -30.12 43.71
C ILE A 4 2.30 -28.71 43.21
N LYS A 5 2.87 -27.85 44.07
CA LYS A 5 3.31 -26.49 43.69
C LYS A 5 4.43 -26.52 42.65
N ASN A 6 5.41 -27.43 42.77
CA ASN A 6 6.50 -27.56 41.79
C ASN A 6 6.03 -28.12 40.44
N LYS A 7 5.01 -29.00 40.43
CA LYS A 7 4.44 -29.53 39.19
C LYS A 7 3.64 -28.46 38.44
N LEU A 8 2.86 -27.65 39.18
CA LEU A 8 2.14 -26.49 38.63
C LEU A 8 3.10 -25.41 38.10
N LEU A 9 4.18 -25.10 38.83
CA LEU A 9 5.18 -24.12 38.39
C LEU A 9 5.87 -24.55 37.07
N LYS A 10 6.20 -25.84 36.93
CA LYS A 10 6.75 -26.39 35.69
C LYS A 10 5.75 -26.34 34.53
N GLN A 11 4.47 -26.61 34.78
CA GLN A 11 3.43 -26.52 33.76
C GLN A 11 3.23 -25.07 33.30
N ILE A 12 3.18 -24.12 34.23
CA ILE A 12 3.09 -22.69 33.92
C ILE A 12 4.30 -22.26 33.08
N PHE A 13 5.51 -22.67 33.46
CA PHE A 13 6.73 -22.34 32.70
C PHE A 13 6.71 -22.90 31.27
N ASN A 14 6.27 -24.15 31.08
CA ASN A 14 6.14 -24.74 29.75
C ASN A 14 5.08 -24.03 28.89
N ILE A 15 3.96 -23.63 29.48
CA ILE A 15 2.91 -22.87 28.78
C ILE A 15 3.44 -21.50 28.36
N LEU A 16 4.19 -20.83 29.25
CA LEU A 16 4.76 -19.51 29.00
C LEU A 16 5.83 -19.57 27.89
N PHE A 17 6.64 -20.63 27.87
CA PHE A 17 7.62 -20.88 26.82
C PHE A 17 6.96 -21.18 25.46
N LEU A 18 5.90 -21.98 25.45
CA LEU A 18 5.11 -22.24 24.25
C LEU A 18 4.47 -20.96 23.69
N TRP A 19 3.93 -20.12 24.58
CA TRP A 19 3.30 -18.86 24.20
C TRP A 19 4.32 -17.86 23.62
N PHE A 20 5.52 -17.79 24.21
CA PHE A 20 6.61 -16.94 23.71
C PHE A 20 7.16 -17.40 22.35
N GLY A 21 7.17 -18.71 22.08
CA GLY A 21 7.58 -19.24 20.77
C GLY A 21 6.61 -18.88 19.63
N ILE A 22 5.31 -18.80 19.92
CA ILE A 22 4.28 -18.49 18.91
C ILE A 22 4.33 -17.01 18.50
N THR A 23 4.63 -16.10 19.42
CA THR A 23 4.62 -14.65 19.13
C THR A 23 5.80 -14.19 18.26
N LEU A 24 6.92 -14.91 18.28
CA LEU A 24 8.11 -14.56 17.48
C LEU A 24 8.00 -14.94 15.99
N GLY A 25 7.07 -15.82 15.61
CA GLY A 25 6.91 -16.29 14.23
C GLY A 25 6.22 -15.30 13.27
N PHE A 26 5.70 -14.18 13.76
CA PHE A 26 4.85 -13.27 12.98
C PHE A 26 5.57 -12.05 12.38
N ALA A 27 6.90 -12.03 12.37
CA ALA A 27 7.66 -10.98 11.68
C ALA A 27 7.67 -11.23 10.16
N GLN A 28 6.57 -10.92 9.48
CA GLN A 28 6.50 -11.00 8.02
C GLN A 28 7.11 -9.75 7.40
N GLN A 29 8.26 -9.92 6.74
CA GLN A 29 8.82 -8.87 5.88
C GLN A 29 8.15 -8.93 4.52
N TYR A 30 7.47 -7.85 4.14
CA TYR A 30 6.90 -7.73 2.79
C TYR A 30 8.03 -7.49 1.77
N PRO A 31 8.02 -8.21 0.63
CA PRO A 31 9.13 -8.18 -0.34
C PRO A 31 9.21 -6.89 -1.16
N ILE A 32 8.16 -6.05 -1.12
CA ILE A 32 8.06 -4.79 -1.86
C ILE A 32 7.68 -3.68 -0.90
N ARG A 33 8.41 -2.56 -0.97
CA ARG A 33 8.16 -1.33 -0.24
C ARG A 33 7.71 -0.24 -1.20
N LEU A 34 6.62 0.44 -0.85
CA LEU A 34 6.04 1.58 -1.57
C LEU A 34 6.12 2.83 -0.71
N ILE A 35 6.67 3.92 -1.25
CA ILE A 35 6.78 5.21 -0.56
C ILE A 35 6.18 6.30 -1.47
N PRO A 36 4.94 6.74 -1.21
CA PRO A 36 4.37 7.88 -1.91
C PRO A 36 4.97 9.19 -1.38
N VAL A 37 5.26 10.11 -2.28
CA VAL A 37 5.78 11.45 -1.98
C VAL A 37 4.92 12.46 -2.73
N MET A 38 4.24 13.32 -1.97
CA MET A 38 3.47 14.44 -2.51
C MET A 38 4.38 15.64 -2.71
N LEU A 39 4.25 16.31 -3.87
CA LEU A 39 5.06 17.46 -4.23
C LEU A 39 4.20 18.71 -4.38
N PRO A 40 4.68 19.88 -3.92
CA PRO A 40 3.99 21.14 -4.14
C PRO A 40 4.04 21.56 -5.63
N PRO A 41 2.99 22.19 -6.17
CA PRO A 41 1.72 22.53 -5.52
C PRO A 41 0.82 21.30 -5.36
N TYR A 42 0.35 21.04 -4.12
CA TYR A 42 -0.47 19.87 -3.82
C TYR A 42 -1.82 19.95 -4.53
N SER A 43 -2.19 18.87 -5.21
CA SER A 43 -3.54 18.77 -5.76
C SER A 43 -4.51 18.30 -4.69
N LEU A 44 -5.61 19.05 -4.55
CA LEU A 44 -6.75 18.63 -3.76
C LEU A 44 -7.75 17.80 -4.56
N LYS A 45 -7.60 17.63 -5.87
CA LYS A 45 -8.58 16.94 -6.72
C LYS A 45 -7.99 15.66 -7.29
N LEU A 46 -8.79 14.59 -7.33
CA LEU A 46 -8.35 13.33 -7.91
C LEU A 46 -8.02 13.49 -9.40
N GLY A 47 -8.84 14.24 -10.14
CA GLY A 47 -8.64 14.40 -11.59
C GLY A 47 -7.42 15.19 -12.02
N GLU A 48 -6.86 16.03 -11.15
CA GLU A 48 -5.59 16.68 -11.43
C GLU A 48 -4.42 15.68 -11.41
N TYR A 49 -4.52 14.55 -10.71
CA TYR A 49 -3.48 13.51 -10.77
C TYR A 49 -3.49 12.71 -12.08
N ALA A 50 -4.57 12.79 -12.87
CA ALA A 50 -4.66 12.16 -14.19
C ALA A 50 -4.30 13.11 -15.34
N THR A 51 -4.56 14.40 -15.17
CA THR A 51 -4.47 15.40 -16.25
C THR A 51 -3.24 16.32 -16.13
N SER A 52 -2.64 16.43 -14.95
CA SER A 52 -1.47 17.28 -14.71
C SER A 52 -0.24 16.73 -15.42
N THR A 53 0.49 17.61 -16.10
CA THR A 53 1.86 17.33 -16.58
C THR A 53 2.90 17.57 -15.49
N ASP A 54 2.56 18.36 -14.47
CA ASP A 54 3.44 18.64 -13.35
C ASP A 54 3.56 17.43 -12.43
N ASN A 55 4.76 17.27 -11.86
CA ASN A 55 5.05 16.18 -10.95
C ASN A 55 4.48 16.47 -9.56
N LYS A 56 3.20 16.16 -9.35
CA LYS A 56 2.49 16.38 -8.07
C LYS A 56 2.57 15.18 -7.12
N LEU A 57 2.81 13.99 -7.67
CA LEU A 57 2.91 12.73 -6.93
C LEU A 57 4.06 11.92 -7.51
N GLN A 58 4.93 11.45 -6.63
CA GLN A 58 5.92 10.44 -6.95
C GLN A 58 5.67 9.20 -6.09
N LEU A 59 5.92 8.03 -6.65
CA LEU A 59 5.89 6.78 -5.92
C LEU A 59 7.23 6.09 -6.07
N GLN A 60 7.94 5.94 -4.96
CA GLN A 60 9.17 5.16 -4.91
C GLN A 60 8.83 3.72 -4.59
N VAL A 61 9.25 2.81 -5.46
CA VAL A 61 9.04 1.38 -5.34
C VAL A 61 10.39 0.70 -5.18
N LEU A 62 10.56 -0.07 -4.12
CA LEU A 62 11.78 -0.80 -3.83
C LEU A 62 11.44 -2.26 -3.55
N MET A 63 12.12 -3.18 -4.24
CA MET A 63 12.10 -4.58 -3.89
C MET A 63 13.15 -4.84 -2.80
N THR A 64 12.69 -5.12 -1.58
CA THR A 64 13.55 -5.29 -0.40
C THR A 64 14.10 -6.71 -0.28
N ASP A 65 13.48 -7.68 -0.94
CA ASP A 65 13.96 -9.04 -1.00
C ASP A 65 14.98 -9.22 -2.13
N LEU A 66 16.24 -9.48 -1.75
CA LEU A 66 17.37 -9.64 -2.67
C LEU A 66 17.50 -11.05 -3.25
N GLN A 67 16.81 -12.04 -2.68
CA GLN A 67 16.91 -13.45 -3.08
C GLN A 67 15.85 -13.85 -4.11
N GLN A 68 14.82 -13.02 -4.25
CA GLN A 68 13.69 -13.27 -5.12
C GLN A 68 14.00 -12.81 -6.57
N PRO A 69 13.49 -13.47 -7.62
CA PRO A 69 13.72 -13.06 -9.02
C PRO A 69 13.03 -11.73 -9.37
N SER A 70 13.40 -11.14 -10.50
CA SER A 70 12.71 -9.96 -11.02
C SER A 70 11.24 -10.27 -11.34
N HIS A 71 10.33 -9.37 -10.95
CA HIS A 71 8.89 -9.54 -11.16
C HIS A 71 8.32 -8.40 -11.99
N GLN A 72 7.47 -8.74 -12.97
CA GLN A 72 6.62 -7.76 -13.63
C GLN A 72 5.45 -7.44 -12.69
N VAL A 73 5.31 -6.18 -12.32
CA VAL A 73 4.31 -5.72 -11.37
C VAL A 73 3.45 -4.61 -11.95
N ALA A 74 2.23 -4.53 -11.44
CA ALA A 74 1.33 -3.42 -11.65
C ALA A 74 0.87 -2.88 -10.30
N ILE A 75 0.52 -1.60 -10.27
CA ILE A 75 0.05 -0.93 -9.06
C ILE A 75 -1.47 -0.87 -9.13
N LYS A 76 -2.10 -1.03 -7.97
CA LYS A 76 -3.52 -0.76 -7.79
C LYS A 76 -3.69 0.38 -6.82
N PHE A 77 -4.52 1.35 -7.19
CA PHE A 77 -4.82 2.51 -6.37
C PHE A 77 -6.14 2.33 -5.64
N PHE A 78 -6.15 2.73 -4.37
CA PHE A 78 -7.35 2.82 -3.55
C PHE A 78 -7.30 4.15 -2.79
N LEU A 79 -8.42 4.86 -2.85
CA LEU A 79 -8.67 6.07 -2.09
C LEU A 79 -9.65 5.74 -0.98
N GLU A 80 -9.19 5.76 0.25
CA GLU A 80 -10.06 5.67 1.43
C GLU A 80 -10.35 7.09 1.94
N GLY A 81 -11.53 7.27 2.53
CA GLY A 81 -11.81 8.53 3.23
C GLY A 81 -12.81 8.35 4.35
N GLY A 82 -12.76 9.27 5.30
CA GLY A 82 -13.63 9.26 6.47
C GLY A 82 -13.16 8.27 7.55
N THR A 83 -14.11 7.79 8.37
CA THR A 83 -13.85 6.95 9.55
C THR A 83 -14.10 5.45 9.31
N THR A 84 -14.58 5.09 8.12
CA THR A 84 -15.12 3.75 7.83
C THR A 84 -14.17 2.85 7.05
N ASN A 85 -12.95 3.29 6.71
CA ASN A 85 -11.99 2.57 5.84
C ASN A 85 -12.62 2.02 4.55
N THR A 86 -13.73 2.63 4.11
CA THR A 86 -14.42 2.25 2.89
C THR A 86 -13.76 2.98 1.72
N PRO A 87 -13.34 2.26 0.66
CA PRO A 87 -12.74 2.89 -0.51
C PRO A 87 -13.79 3.76 -1.22
N ILE A 88 -13.51 5.06 -1.30
CA ILE A 88 -14.31 6.07 -2.03
C ILE A 88 -14.03 5.97 -3.54
N ALA A 89 -12.79 5.62 -3.91
CA ALA A 89 -12.43 5.33 -5.28
C ALA A 89 -11.42 4.18 -5.33
N SER A 90 -11.54 3.30 -6.32
CA SER A 90 -10.56 2.26 -6.60
C SER A 90 -10.26 2.22 -8.09
N SER A 91 -8.99 2.04 -8.45
CA SER A 91 -8.65 1.71 -9.83
C SER A 91 -9.14 0.31 -10.20
N ALA A 92 -9.47 0.13 -11.48
CA ALA A 92 -9.80 -1.15 -12.08
C ALA A 92 -8.62 -2.13 -11.96
N PRO A 93 -8.86 -3.45 -11.95
CA PRO A 93 -7.79 -4.45 -11.95
C PRO A 93 -7.01 -4.47 -13.28
N PHE A 94 -7.66 -4.11 -14.38
CA PHE A 94 -7.05 -3.95 -15.70
C PHE A 94 -7.22 -2.50 -16.13
N ILE A 95 -6.11 -1.79 -16.30
CA ILE A 95 -6.09 -0.35 -16.53
C ILE A 95 -5.63 -0.11 -17.96
N GLN A 96 -6.49 0.54 -18.75
CA GLN A 96 -6.12 0.90 -20.12
C GLN A 96 -5.06 1.99 -20.10
N GLY A 97 -3.95 1.77 -20.81
CA GLY A 97 -2.82 2.72 -20.86
C GLY A 97 -1.93 2.71 -19.63
N TYR A 98 -2.00 1.68 -18.78
CA TYR A 98 -1.00 1.45 -17.72
C TYR A 98 -0.06 0.31 -18.14
N ASN A 99 1.22 0.65 -18.30
CA ASN A 99 2.22 -0.35 -18.66
C ASN A 99 2.82 -0.95 -17.39
N PRO A 100 2.74 -2.28 -17.19
CA PRO A 100 3.44 -2.94 -16.10
C PRO A 100 4.95 -2.70 -16.20
N PHE A 101 5.61 -2.58 -15.06
CA PHE A 101 7.05 -2.37 -14.99
C PHE A 101 7.74 -3.55 -14.31
N THR A 102 9.00 -3.77 -14.65
CA THR A 102 9.80 -4.84 -14.03
C THR A 102 10.52 -4.31 -12.81
N LEU A 103 10.27 -4.95 -11.66
CA LEU A 103 11.04 -4.72 -10.45
C LEU A 103 12.24 -5.66 -10.39
N PHE A 104 13.40 -5.08 -10.13
CA PHE A 104 14.62 -5.81 -9.86
C PHE A 104 14.94 -5.79 -8.37
N PRO A 105 15.47 -6.89 -7.80
CA PRO A 105 15.85 -6.96 -6.39
C PRO A 105 16.86 -5.88 -6.01
N GLY A 106 16.59 -5.14 -4.92
CA GLY A 106 17.46 -4.07 -4.43
C GLY A 106 17.46 -2.79 -5.26
N GLN A 107 16.74 -2.75 -6.39
CA GLN A 107 16.64 -1.56 -7.23
C GLN A 107 15.42 -0.73 -6.85
N GLN A 108 15.66 0.56 -6.61
CA GLN A 108 14.59 1.53 -6.43
C GLN A 108 14.16 2.10 -7.78
N ILE A 109 12.85 2.09 -8.02
CA ILE A 109 12.20 2.71 -9.17
C ILE A 109 11.37 3.90 -8.67
N THR A 110 11.39 5.02 -9.39
CA THR A 110 10.55 6.17 -9.08
C THR A 110 9.55 6.35 -10.21
N LEU A 111 8.26 6.26 -9.88
CA LEU A 111 7.15 6.49 -10.80
C LEU A 111 6.64 7.91 -10.57
N SER A 112 6.50 8.66 -11.65
CA SER A 112 6.00 10.02 -11.63
C SER A 112 4.49 10.08 -11.84
N ASN A 113 3.92 11.28 -11.74
CA ASN A 113 2.53 11.52 -12.10
C ASN A 113 2.20 11.03 -13.53
N VAL A 114 3.13 11.18 -14.47
CA VAL A 114 2.95 10.73 -15.87
C VAL A 114 2.73 9.22 -15.94
N ASP A 115 3.52 8.45 -15.19
CA ASP A 115 3.48 6.99 -15.18
C ASP A 115 2.23 6.47 -14.45
N LEU A 116 1.78 7.21 -13.43
CA LEU A 116 0.64 6.85 -12.60
C LEU A 116 -0.70 7.40 -13.13
N ARG A 117 -0.71 8.29 -14.13
CA ARG A 117 -1.92 9.02 -14.59
C ARG A 117 -3.10 8.11 -14.90
N SER A 118 -2.83 6.94 -15.50
CA SER A 118 -3.87 6.01 -15.94
C SER A 118 -4.56 5.33 -14.75
N LEU A 119 -3.90 5.22 -13.59
CA LEU A 119 -4.50 4.78 -12.33
C LEU A 119 -5.57 5.75 -11.83
N PHE A 120 -5.41 7.05 -12.13
CA PHE A 120 -6.29 8.13 -11.68
C PHE A 120 -7.28 8.59 -12.75
N ALA A 121 -7.24 8.01 -13.95
CA ALA A 121 -8.16 8.35 -15.03
C ALA A 121 -9.59 7.93 -14.66
N LEU A 122 -10.57 8.81 -14.89
CA LEU A 122 -11.98 8.58 -14.54
C LEU A 122 -12.51 7.25 -15.11
N ASP A 123 -12.15 6.91 -16.34
CA ASP A 123 -12.58 5.68 -17.01
C ASP A 123 -12.03 4.40 -16.35
N ASN A 124 -10.91 4.50 -15.64
CA ASN A 124 -10.27 3.40 -14.92
C ASN A 124 -10.65 3.38 -13.43
N LEU A 125 -11.46 4.34 -12.96
CA LEU A 125 -11.87 4.44 -11.56
C LEU A 125 -13.28 3.87 -11.34
N SER A 126 -13.46 3.25 -10.18
CA SER A 126 -14.74 2.72 -9.70
C SER A 126 -15.07 3.33 -8.34
N GLY A 127 -16.36 3.56 -8.06
CA GLY A 127 -16.85 4.15 -6.81
C GLY A 127 -17.00 5.68 -6.80
N ILE A 128 -16.48 6.39 -7.81
CA ILE A 128 -16.56 7.85 -7.91
C ILE A 128 -17.32 8.31 -9.17
N ASP A 129 -18.21 9.29 -9.00
CA ASP A 129 -18.94 9.95 -10.08
C ASP A 129 -18.10 11.09 -10.71
N PRO A 130 -18.25 11.40 -12.03
CA PRO A 130 -17.55 12.52 -12.69
C PRO A 130 -17.65 13.87 -11.96
N LEU A 131 -18.79 14.15 -11.32
CA LEU A 131 -19.00 15.37 -10.54
C LEU A 131 -18.17 15.38 -9.25
N SER A 132 -17.98 14.22 -8.62
CA SER A 132 -17.15 14.06 -7.41
C SER A 132 -15.66 14.00 -7.74
N TYR A 133 -15.30 13.51 -8.93
CA TYR A 133 -13.93 13.44 -9.43
C TYR A 133 -13.26 14.81 -9.60
N SER A 134 -14.06 15.81 -9.98
CA SER A 134 -13.61 17.20 -10.18
C SER A 134 -13.65 18.05 -8.89
N LYS A 135 -14.18 17.49 -7.80
CA LYS A 135 -14.27 18.16 -6.50
C LYS A 135 -12.99 17.93 -5.69
N ALA A 136 -12.79 18.82 -4.72
CA ALA A 136 -11.75 18.62 -3.74
C ALA A 136 -12.02 17.34 -2.94
N LEU A 137 -10.97 16.53 -2.78
CA LEU A 137 -10.90 15.38 -1.91
C LEU A 137 -11.30 15.82 -0.50
N PRO A 138 -12.01 14.96 0.25
CA PRO A 138 -12.26 15.20 1.66
C PRO A 138 -10.93 15.48 2.38
N GLY A 139 -10.90 16.45 3.30
CA GLY A 139 -9.67 16.82 4.03
C GLY A 139 -9.06 15.70 4.90
N ARG A 140 -9.64 14.49 4.90
CA ARG A 140 -9.16 13.28 5.58
C ARG A 140 -8.69 12.19 4.61
N CYS A 141 -8.50 12.51 3.34
CA CYS A 141 -8.03 11.59 2.29
C CYS A 141 -6.56 11.81 1.88
N LEU A 142 -5.90 12.83 2.46
CA LEU A 142 -4.51 13.19 2.22
C LEU A 142 -3.63 12.74 3.38
#